data_AF-T1BT95-F1
#
_entry.id   AF-T1BT95-F1
#
_cell.length_a   1.000
_cell.length_b   1.000
_cell.length_c   1.000
_cell.angle_alpha   90.00
_cell.angle_beta   90.00
_cell.angle_gamma   90.00
#
_symmetry.space_group_name_H-M   'P 1'
#
loop_
_entity.id
_entity.type
_entity.pdbx_description
1 polymer ?
#
loop_
_entity_poly.entity_id
_entity_poly.type
_entity_poly.pdbx_seq_one_letter_code
_entity_poly.pdbx_strand_id
1 'polypeptide(L)'
;SNIEDAHDPKYLPPSGVNTTVDAISYLEKRFAAGQAKEFREKKVSQMLDKSLLPHLGDTPEDRLKKAVYLGRMARSLLELHLGIRKEDDKDHLSNKRIKLTGDLMEELFRAAFQSVMKDLKYQLERTFNRKKGIRLKPAIRQDLLTQKILHAMSTGNWNSGRTGISQL
;
A
#
# COMPACT_ATOMS: atom_id res chain seq x y z
N SER A 1 9.81 -11.43 3.23
CA SER A 1 10.49 -12.61 2.67
C SER A 1 11.89 -12.63 3.22
N ASN A 2 12.36 -13.78 3.69
CA ASN A 2 13.69 -13.90 4.26
C ASN A 2 14.75 -13.82 3.15
N ILE A 3 15.95 -13.34 3.48
CA ILE A 3 17.11 -13.35 2.57
C ILE A 3 17.42 -14.77 2.10
N GLU A 4 17.13 -15.76 2.94
CA GLU A 4 17.30 -17.19 2.65
C GLU A 4 16.50 -17.65 1.42
N ASP A 5 15.30 -17.09 1.20
CA ASP A 5 14.46 -17.42 0.03
C ASP A 5 15.01 -16.84 -1.29
N ALA A 6 15.98 -15.93 -1.24
CA ALA A 6 16.54 -15.30 -2.43
C ALA A 6 17.41 -16.28 -3.23
N HIS A 7 17.93 -17.33 -2.59
CA HIS A 7 18.78 -18.35 -3.21
C HIS A 7 18.03 -19.65 -3.52
N ASP A 8 16.71 -19.71 -3.30
CA ASP A 8 15.94 -20.93 -3.55
C ASP A 8 15.89 -21.24 -5.07
N PRO A 9 16.48 -22.38 -5.51
CA PRO A 9 16.55 -22.77 -6.91
C PRO A 9 15.18 -23.02 -7.53
N LYS A 10 14.12 -23.19 -6.73
CA LYS A 10 12.73 -23.32 -7.20
C LYS A 10 12.25 -22.07 -7.94
N TYR A 11 12.70 -20.88 -7.50
CA TYR A 11 12.24 -19.61 -8.06
C TYR A 11 13.21 -19.04 -9.09
N LEU A 12 14.50 -19.37 -9.01
CA LEU A 12 15.49 -18.91 -9.98
C LEU A 12 15.30 -19.59 -11.36
N PRO A 13 15.52 -18.86 -12.46
CA PRO A 13 15.76 -19.49 -13.75
C PRO A 13 17.05 -20.33 -13.70
N PRO A 14 17.13 -21.46 -14.44
CA PRO A 14 18.29 -22.35 -14.42
C PRO A 14 19.59 -21.67 -14.90
N SER A 15 19.50 -20.61 -15.69
CA SER A 15 20.62 -19.77 -16.16
C SER A 15 20.81 -18.48 -15.37
N GLY A 16 20.11 -18.30 -14.26
CA GLY A 16 20.08 -17.04 -13.50
C GLY A 16 19.18 -15.97 -14.13
N VAL A 17 19.20 -14.76 -13.56
CA VAL A 17 18.41 -13.61 -14.02
C VAL A 17 19.33 -12.64 -14.76
N ASN A 18 19.36 -12.71 -16.09
CA ASN A 18 20.25 -11.89 -16.92
C ASN A 18 19.49 -10.87 -17.77
N THR A 19 18.23 -11.15 -18.10
CA THR A 19 17.38 -10.25 -18.89
C THR A 19 16.23 -9.69 -18.07
N THR A 20 15.62 -8.61 -18.56
CA THR A 20 14.40 -8.04 -17.97
C THR A 20 13.24 -9.04 -17.96
N VAL A 21 13.15 -9.88 -18.99
CA VAL A 21 12.14 -10.96 -19.10
C VAL A 21 12.35 -12.01 -18.00
N ASP A 22 13.60 -12.40 -17.75
CA ASP A 22 13.92 -13.34 -16.67
C ASP A 22 13.56 -12.76 -15.30
N ALA A 23 13.83 -11.47 -15.09
CA ALA A 23 13.52 -10.78 -13.84
C ALA A 23 12.01 -10.71 -13.59
N ILE A 24 11.22 -10.38 -14.61
CA ILE A 24 9.75 -10.37 -14.51
C ILE A 24 9.24 -11.78 -14.24
N SER A 25 9.73 -12.79 -14.96
CA SER A 25 9.36 -14.21 -14.75
C SER A 25 9.66 -14.68 -13.32
N TYR A 26 10.80 -14.26 -12.75
CA TYR A 26 11.14 -14.52 -11.35
C TYR A 26 10.12 -13.88 -10.39
N LEU A 27 9.77 -12.61 -10.59
CA LEU A 27 8.78 -11.91 -9.77
C LEU A 27 7.38 -12.54 -9.90
N GLU A 28 6.98 -12.93 -11.10
CA GLU A 28 5.70 -13.59 -11.36
C GLU A 28 5.57 -14.91 -10.61
N LYS A 29 6.62 -15.75 -10.64
CA LYS A 29 6.65 -17.03 -9.92
C LYS A 29 6.59 -16.82 -8.40
N ARG A 30 7.22 -15.74 -7.90
CA ARG A 30 7.30 -15.47 -6.46
C ARG A 30 6.02 -14.85 -5.88
N PHE A 31 5.40 -13.89 -6.58
CA PHE A 31 4.28 -13.11 -6.05
C PHE A 31 2.90 -13.55 -6.55
N ALA A 32 2.85 -14.41 -7.58
CA ALA A 32 1.62 -14.77 -8.26
C ALA A 32 1.57 -16.25 -8.66
N ALA A 33 2.22 -17.13 -7.88
CA ALA A 33 2.23 -18.58 -8.15
C ALA A 33 0.82 -19.15 -8.36
N GLY A 34 0.66 -20.00 -9.38
CA GLY A 34 -0.60 -20.70 -9.68
C GLY A 34 -1.64 -19.91 -10.49
N GLN A 35 -1.35 -18.66 -10.90
CA GLN A 35 -2.26 -17.85 -11.72
C GLN A 35 -1.88 -17.88 -13.21
N ALA A 36 -2.86 -17.61 -14.09
CA ALA A 36 -2.64 -17.48 -15.52
C ALA A 36 -1.59 -16.39 -15.82
N LYS A 37 -0.75 -16.60 -16.84
CA LYS A 37 0.41 -15.73 -17.15
C LYS A 37 0.03 -14.26 -17.25
N GLU A 38 -1.04 -13.93 -17.97
CA GLU A 38 -1.50 -12.54 -18.13
C GLU A 38 -1.88 -11.87 -16.80
N PHE A 39 -2.46 -12.62 -15.87
CA PHE A 39 -2.82 -12.10 -14.56
C PHE A 39 -1.57 -11.87 -13.70
N ARG A 40 -0.57 -12.76 -13.81
CA ARG A 40 0.72 -12.61 -13.11
C ARG A 40 1.45 -11.37 -13.58
N GLU A 41 1.55 -11.17 -14.89
CA GLU A 41 2.20 -10.00 -15.49
C GLU A 41 1.55 -8.70 -15.03
N LYS A 42 0.20 -8.61 -15.11
CA LYS A 42 -0.55 -7.45 -14.62
C LYS A 42 -0.32 -7.20 -13.14
N LYS A 43 -0.27 -8.25 -12.31
CA LYS A 43 -0.06 -8.12 -10.86
C LYS A 43 1.35 -7.62 -10.54
N VAL A 44 2.38 -8.14 -11.24
CA VAL A 44 3.76 -7.67 -11.07
C VAL A 44 3.90 -6.21 -11.52
N SER A 45 3.32 -5.86 -12.67
CA SER A 45 3.31 -4.48 -13.15
C SER A 45 2.64 -3.53 -12.15
N GLN A 46 1.47 -3.89 -11.63
CA GLN A 46 0.79 -3.12 -10.59
C GLN A 46 1.60 -3.02 -9.30
N MET A 47 2.35 -4.06 -8.92
CA MET A 47 3.21 -4.02 -7.74
C MET A 47 4.37 -3.04 -7.92
N LEU A 48 5.03 -3.02 -9.09
CA LEU A 48 6.10 -2.08 -9.40
C LEU A 48 5.60 -0.63 -9.44
N ASP A 49 4.37 -0.43 -9.90
CA ASP A 49 3.81 0.91 -10.06
C ASP A 49 3.19 1.43 -8.77
N LYS A 50 2.30 0.67 -8.12
CA LYS A 50 1.48 1.18 -7.01
C LYS A 50 1.95 0.79 -5.63
N SER A 51 2.75 -0.28 -5.50
CA SER A 51 3.19 -0.80 -4.19
C SER A 51 4.64 -0.45 -3.88
N LEU A 52 5.53 -0.49 -4.87
CA LEU A 52 6.95 -0.18 -4.69
C LEU A 52 7.15 1.34 -4.67
N LEU A 53 7.61 1.87 -3.53
CA LEU A 53 7.95 3.29 -3.32
C LEU A 53 6.88 4.26 -3.88
N PRO A 54 5.61 4.19 -3.41
CA PRO A 54 4.50 4.92 -4.02
C PRO A 54 4.62 6.45 -3.89
N HIS A 55 5.43 6.94 -2.95
CA HIS A 55 5.69 8.37 -2.77
C HIS A 55 6.53 8.99 -3.90
N LEU A 56 7.12 8.18 -4.78
CA LEU A 56 7.89 8.64 -5.95
C LEU A 56 7.08 8.64 -7.26
N GLY A 57 5.83 8.17 -7.22
CA GLY A 57 4.94 8.06 -8.37
C GLY A 57 4.30 6.67 -8.49
N ASP A 58 3.20 6.62 -9.24
CA ASP A 58 2.37 5.42 -9.43
C ASP A 58 2.20 5.01 -10.89
N THR A 59 3.00 5.62 -11.79
CA THR A 59 2.98 5.36 -13.23
C THR A 59 4.21 4.55 -13.69
N PRO A 60 4.14 3.88 -14.86
CA PRO A 60 5.28 3.20 -15.45
C PRO A 60 6.47 4.11 -15.75
N GLU A 61 6.23 5.40 -16.01
CA GLU A 61 7.26 6.41 -16.31
C GLU A 61 8.11 6.74 -15.07
N ASP A 62 7.53 6.63 -13.87
CA ASP A 62 8.22 6.89 -12.60
C ASP A 62 9.15 5.75 -12.17
N ARG A 63 9.13 4.60 -12.87
CA ARG A 63 9.97 3.43 -12.53
C ARG A 63 11.46 3.77 -12.51
N LEU A 64 11.93 4.66 -13.40
CA LEU A 64 13.33 5.08 -13.41
C LEU A 64 13.71 5.84 -12.13
N LYS A 65 12.85 6.74 -11.65
CA LYS A 65 13.08 7.48 -10.39
C LYS A 65 13.16 6.52 -9.21
N LYS A 66 12.28 5.50 -9.20
CA LYS A 66 12.29 4.45 -8.17
C LYS A 66 13.58 3.63 -8.22
N ALA A 67 14.05 3.27 -9.40
CA ALA A 67 15.31 2.53 -9.56
C ALA A 67 16.51 3.31 -9.02
N VAL A 68 16.61 4.61 -9.33
CA VAL A 68 17.66 5.49 -8.78
C VAL A 68 17.57 5.58 -7.25
N TYR A 69 16.35 5.68 -6.70
CA TYR A 69 16.15 5.71 -5.25
C TYR A 69 16.58 4.39 -4.57
N LEU A 70 16.26 3.24 -5.15
CA LEU A 70 16.73 1.94 -4.66
C LEU A 70 18.27 1.84 -4.70
N GLY A 71 18.90 2.34 -5.76
CA GLY A 71 20.36 2.42 -5.83
C GLY A 71 20.96 3.26 -4.70
N ARG A 72 20.32 4.39 -4.34
CA ARG A 72 20.73 5.21 -3.18
C ARG A 72 20.53 4.50 -1.85
N MET A 73 19.46 3.73 -1.69
CA MET A 73 19.24 2.90 -0.49
C MET A 73 20.32 1.83 -0.36
N ALA A 74 20.62 1.10 -1.45
CA ALA A 74 21.68 0.09 -1.48
C ALA A 74 23.05 0.71 -1.17
N ARG A 75 23.37 1.87 -1.76
CA ARG A 75 24.59 2.61 -1.45
C ARG A 75 24.67 2.98 0.02
N SER A 76 23.59 3.48 0.62
CA SER A 76 23.59 3.86 2.05
C SER A 76 23.86 2.66 2.96
N LEU A 77 23.34 1.49 2.60
CA LEU A 77 23.60 0.23 3.30
C LEU A 77 25.06 -0.22 3.15
N LEU A 78 25.64 -0.11 1.95
CA LEU A 78 27.04 -0.43 1.70
C LEU A 78 27.98 0.54 2.42
N GLU A 79 27.68 1.84 2.41
CA GLU A 79 28.44 2.86 3.16
C GLU A 79 28.46 2.57 4.67
N LEU A 80 27.33 2.09 5.22
CA LEU A 80 27.25 1.67 6.61
C LEU A 80 28.12 0.43 6.87
N HIS A 81 28.02 -0.58 6.02
CA HIS A 81 28.82 -1.80 6.16
C HIS A 81 30.34 -1.54 6.06
N LEU A 82 30.74 -0.62 5.18
CA LEU A 82 32.14 -0.21 5.01
C LEU A 82 32.62 0.80 6.09
N GLY A 83 31.75 1.22 7.01
CA GLY A 83 32.09 2.17 8.07
C GLY A 83 32.27 3.62 7.62
N ILE A 84 31.89 3.95 6.38
CA ILE A 84 31.93 5.33 5.84
C ILE A 84 30.80 6.18 6.44
N ARG A 85 29.66 5.54 6.73
CA ARG A 85 28.47 6.13 7.33
C ARG A 85 28.25 5.55 8.72
N LYS A 86 27.75 6.36 9.66
CA LYS A 86 27.33 5.92 10.99
C LYS A 86 25.88 5.44 10.98
N GLU A 87 25.53 4.60 11.96
CA GLU A 87 24.16 4.17 12.19
C GLU A 87 23.22 5.36 12.45
N ASP A 88 21.99 5.28 11.93
CA ASP A 88 20.98 6.30 12.16
C ASP A 88 20.42 6.18 13.59
N ASP A 89 20.46 7.27 14.34
CA ASP A 89 19.83 7.34 15.67
C ASP A 89 18.31 7.35 15.53
N LYS A 90 17.68 6.27 16.02
CA LYS A 90 16.23 6.09 15.98
C LYS A 90 15.50 7.13 16.81
N ASP A 91 16.08 7.63 17.89
CA ASP A 91 15.44 8.55 18.84
C ASP A 91 15.68 10.02 18.52
N HIS A 92 16.50 10.28 17.52
CA HIS A 92 16.72 11.62 17.02
C HIS A 92 15.41 12.23 16.47
N LEU A 93 14.98 13.34 17.08
CA LEU A 93 13.68 13.98 16.85
C LEU A 93 13.43 14.40 15.40
N SER A 94 14.47 14.69 14.62
CA SER A 94 14.29 15.09 13.20
C SER A 94 13.76 13.95 12.32
N ASN A 95 13.95 12.69 12.74
CA ASN A 95 13.38 11.49 12.12
C ASN A 95 11.96 11.18 12.61
N LYS A 96 11.50 11.86 13.68
CA LYS A 96 10.15 11.70 14.20
C LYS A 96 9.20 12.67 13.50
N ARG A 97 7.93 12.27 13.42
CA ARG A 97 6.82 13.09 12.91
C ARG A 97 5.70 13.03 13.93
N ILE A 98 5.33 14.17 14.47
CA ILE A 98 4.19 14.31 15.38
C ILE A 98 2.96 14.51 14.50
N LYS A 99 1.99 13.61 14.61
CA LYS A 99 0.68 13.79 13.98
C LYS A 99 -0.19 14.63 14.90
N LEU A 100 -0.74 15.72 14.36
CA LEU A 100 -1.66 16.58 15.10
C LEU A 100 -3.11 16.15 14.85
N THR A 101 -4.04 16.81 15.53
CA THR A 101 -5.48 16.56 15.36
C THR A 101 -5.92 16.65 13.91
N GLY A 102 -5.36 17.60 13.14
CA GLY A 102 -5.67 17.74 11.71
C GLY A 102 -5.32 16.48 10.90
N ASP A 103 -4.07 16.01 11.00
CA ASP A 103 -3.59 14.83 10.27
C ASP A 103 -4.39 13.58 10.65
N LEU A 104 -4.70 13.45 11.94
CA LEU A 104 -5.50 12.35 12.46
C LEU A 104 -6.91 12.42 11.86
N MET A 105 -7.61 13.54 12.02
CA MET A 105 -8.98 13.72 11.52
C MET A 105 -9.07 13.54 10.02
N GLU A 106 -8.08 13.98 9.25
CA GLU A 106 -7.99 13.72 7.81
C GLU A 106 -7.95 12.21 7.52
N GLU A 107 -7.08 11.47 8.21
CA GLU A 107 -6.94 10.02 8.03
C GLU A 107 -8.25 9.28 8.38
N LEU A 108 -8.92 9.69 9.46
CA LEU A 108 -10.21 9.14 9.88
C LEU A 108 -11.31 9.46 8.88
N PHE A 109 -11.42 10.71 8.46
CA PHE A 109 -12.42 11.16 7.49
C PHE A 109 -12.24 10.46 6.15
N ARG A 110 -11.00 10.39 5.62
CA ARG A 110 -10.69 9.72 4.35
C ARG A 110 -11.16 8.27 4.35
N ALA A 111 -10.84 7.52 5.40
CA ALA A 111 -11.23 6.12 5.51
C ALA A 111 -12.74 5.93 5.71
N ALA A 112 -13.38 6.79 6.52
CA ALA A 112 -14.82 6.76 6.72
C ALA A 112 -15.57 7.09 5.42
N PHE A 113 -15.13 8.12 4.69
CA PHE A 113 -15.69 8.52 3.41
C PHE A 113 -15.49 7.45 2.33
N GLN A 114 -14.32 6.82 2.25
CA GLN A 114 -14.10 5.68 1.36
C GLN A 114 -15.07 4.53 1.65
N SER A 115 -15.40 4.29 2.92
CA SER A 115 -16.42 3.30 3.29
C SER A 115 -17.82 3.70 2.80
N VAL A 116 -18.18 4.98 2.88
CA VAL A 116 -19.44 5.51 2.33
C VAL A 116 -19.49 5.32 0.82
N MET A 117 -18.41 5.64 0.11
CA MET A 117 -18.33 5.47 -1.34
C MET A 117 -18.45 4.01 -1.77
N LYS A 118 -17.81 3.09 -1.04
CA LYS A 118 -17.93 1.64 -1.29
C LYS A 118 -19.37 1.15 -1.05
N ASP A 119 -20.01 1.61 0.01
CA ASP A 119 -21.40 1.27 0.31
C ASP A 119 -22.36 1.82 -0.75
N LEU A 120 -22.19 3.08 -1.14
CA LEU A 120 -22.98 3.72 -2.19
C LEU A 120 -22.89 2.93 -3.50
N LYS A 121 -21.66 2.58 -3.92
CA LYS A 121 -21.43 1.74 -5.11
C LYS A 121 -22.22 0.42 -5.00
N TYR A 122 -22.09 -0.27 -3.88
CA TYR A 122 -22.78 -1.53 -3.63
C TYR A 122 -24.32 -1.38 -3.69
N GLN A 123 -24.88 -0.34 -3.06
CA GLN A 123 -26.33 -0.09 -3.08
C GLN A 123 -26.86 0.20 -4.49
N LEU A 124 -26.09 0.95 -5.28
CA LEU A 124 -26.45 1.27 -6.67
C LEU A 124 -26.42 0.02 -7.54
N GLU A 125 -25.36 -0.79 -7.47
CA GLU A 125 -25.23 -2.06 -8.20
C GLU A 125 -26.37 -3.03 -7.83
N ARG A 126 -26.68 -3.15 -6.53
CA ARG A 126 -27.79 -3.99 -6.05
C ARG A 126 -29.15 -3.52 -6.55
N THR A 127 -29.38 -2.21 -6.61
CA THR A 127 -30.65 -1.62 -7.06
C THR A 127 -30.82 -1.80 -8.57
N PHE A 128 -29.74 -1.57 -9.33
CA PHE A 128 -29.68 -1.80 -10.76
C PHE A 128 -29.99 -3.26 -11.13
N ASN A 129 -29.36 -4.22 -10.45
CA ASN A 129 -29.60 -5.66 -10.67
C ASN A 129 -31.06 -6.09 -10.41
N ARG A 130 -31.80 -5.34 -9.58
CA ARG A 130 -33.22 -5.59 -9.29
C ARG A 130 -34.18 -4.94 -10.29
N LYS A 131 -33.67 -4.29 -11.35
CA LYS A 131 -34.45 -3.53 -12.35
C LYS A 131 -35.37 -2.46 -11.76
N LYS A 132 -35.16 -2.10 -10.50
CA LYS A 132 -35.80 -0.95 -9.85
C LYS A 132 -34.87 0.22 -10.18
N GLY A 133 -35.29 1.16 -11.03
CA GLY A 133 -34.43 2.25 -11.52
C GLY A 133 -33.57 2.92 -10.45
N ILE A 134 -32.44 3.50 -10.87
CA ILE A 134 -31.44 4.06 -9.96
C ILE A 134 -32.01 5.28 -9.23
N ARG A 135 -32.05 5.21 -7.89
CA ARG A 135 -32.43 6.34 -7.03
C ARG A 135 -31.30 6.61 -6.05
N LEU A 136 -30.77 7.84 -6.09
CA LEU A 136 -29.58 8.21 -5.33
C LEU A 136 -29.87 8.41 -3.84
N LYS A 137 -30.94 9.14 -3.48
CA LYS A 137 -31.26 9.47 -2.07
C LYS A 137 -31.35 8.21 -1.17
N PRO A 138 -32.06 7.13 -1.55
CA PRO A 138 -32.13 5.92 -0.72
C PRO A 138 -30.83 5.11 -0.69
N ALA A 139 -29.92 5.30 -1.66
CA ALA A 139 -28.67 4.56 -1.75
C ALA A 139 -27.59 5.09 -0.80
N ILE A 140 -27.74 6.34 -0.31
CA ILE A 140 -26.81 6.97 0.62
C ILE A 140 -27.26 6.70 2.05
N ARG A 141 -26.47 5.92 2.80
CA ARG A 141 -26.65 5.78 4.25
C ARG A 141 -25.98 6.93 5.00
N GLN A 142 -26.78 7.88 5.47
CA GLN A 142 -26.30 9.10 6.13
C GLN A 142 -25.55 8.81 7.44
N ASP A 143 -25.97 7.79 8.20
CA ASP A 143 -25.40 7.48 9.51
C ASP A 143 -24.01 6.85 9.45
N LEU A 144 -23.62 6.26 8.30
CA LEU A 144 -22.39 5.47 8.20
C LEU A 144 -21.14 6.30 8.47
N LEU A 145 -21.11 7.55 7.98
CA LEU A 145 -20.00 8.48 8.22
C LEU A 145 -19.93 8.87 9.69
N THR A 146 -21.06 9.33 10.24
CA THR A 146 -21.19 9.80 11.62
C THR A 146 -20.83 8.71 12.61
N GLN A 147 -21.36 7.49 12.43
CA GLN A 147 -21.07 6.33 13.28
C GLN A 147 -19.58 5.99 13.30
N LYS A 148 -18.91 6.01 12.15
CA LYS A 148 -17.47 5.71 12.06
C LYS A 148 -16.61 6.74 12.79
N ILE A 149 -16.93 8.02 12.62
CA ILE A 149 -16.20 9.10 13.27
C ILE A 149 -16.43 9.04 14.78
N LEU A 150 -17.69 8.98 15.22
CA LEU A 150 -18.04 8.94 16.64
C LEU A 150 -17.45 7.72 17.35
N HIS A 151 -17.47 6.55 16.73
CA HIS A 151 -16.89 5.34 17.31
C HIS A 151 -15.37 5.48 17.53
N ALA A 152 -14.64 6.02 16.55
CA ALA A 152 -13.20 6.23 16.68
C ALA A 152 -12.86 7.26 17.76
N MET A 153 -13.67 8.31 17.87
CA MET A 153 -13.52 9.35 18.90
C MET A 153 -13.88 8.83 20.29
N SER A 154 -14.97 8.06 20.44
CA SER A 154 -15.42 7.60 21.76
C SER A 154 -14.57 6.47 22.34
N THR A 155 -14.05 5.58 21.49
CA THR A 155 -13.24 4.43 21.94
C THR A 155 -11.74 4.68 21.88
N GLY A 156 -11.31 5.74 21.18
CA GLY A 156 -9.90 5.98 20.89
C GLY A 156 -9.27 4.96 19.93
N ASN A 157 -10.07 4.11 19.26
CA ASN A 157 -9.61 3.11 18.29
C ASN A 157 -9.68 3.66 16.85
N TRP A 158 -8.53 3.75 16.18
CA TRP A 158 -8.41 4.38 14.86
C TRP A 158 -8.05 3.38 13.76
N ASN A 159 -8.37 3.75 12.52
CA ASN A 159 -8.32 2.89 11.31
C ASN A 159 -6.94 2.25 11.01
N SER A 160 -5.86 2.76 11.60
CA SER A 160 -4.49 2.25 11.42
C SER A 160 -4.10 1.19 12.46
N GLY A 161 -5.03 0.68 13.27
CA GLY A 161 -4.74 -0.24 14.38
C GLY A 161 -4.13 0.46 15.60
N ARG A 162 -4.25 1.78 15.66
CA ARG A 162 -3.75 2.62 16.75
C ARG A 162 -4.87 2.79 17.78
N THR A 163 -4.54 2.66 19.04
CA THR A 163 -5.48 2.75 20.17
C THR A 163 -5.04 3.88 21.12
N GLY A 164 -5.97 4.38 21.94
CA GLY A 164 -5.67 5.39 22.96
C GLY A 164 -5.41 6.81 22.44
N ILE A 165 -5.82 7.13 21.20
CA ILE A 165 -5.59 8.44 20.58
C ILE A 165 -6.53 9.53 21.14
N SER A 166 -7.77 9.17 21.49
CA SER A 166 -8.73 10.07 22.13
C SER A 166 -9.00 9.57 23.55
N GLN A 167 -8.96 10.49 24.51
CA GLN A 167 -9.08 10.24 25.95
C GLN A 167 -9.97 11.33 26.59
N LEU A 168 -10.57 11.02 27.74
CA LEU A 168 -11.39 11.93 28.55
C LEU A 168 -10.53 12.81 29.45
#